data_AF-A0A918EL24-F1
#
_entry.id   AF-A0A918EL24-F1
#
_cell.length_a   1.000
_cell.length_b   1.000
_cell.length_c   1.000
_cell.angle_alpha   90.00
_cell.angle_beta   90.00
_cell.angle_gamma   90.00
#
_symmetry.space_group_name_H-M   'P 1'
#
loop_
_entity.id
_entity.type
_entity.pdbx_description
1 polymer ?
#
loop_
_entity_poly.entity_id
_entity_poly.type
_entity_poly.pdbx_seq_one_letter_code
_entity_poly.pdbx_strand_id
1 'polypeptide(L)'
;MRQPAVPAPRSVGTGSLCVLAASVLWGTTGTAATFAPAVGPLAVGAVAMGLGGLLQALTAAPHIARQARELRARRGVVLLGALAVAVYPLAFYSSMRLAGVAVGTVVSIGTAPLASAVIERVVDRRRLSRRWKAGAALGLLGTVLLCVAQAAGPAQHGPAEASAGATVLGVGLGLVAAATYALYSWAAHRLITRGITSRAAMGAVFGVGGVLLVPVLLVTGAPLVDSWPNAAVGAYMALVPMFAGYVLFGWGLAHVPASTATTLSLLEPAVAAVLAVLVVGERLPAVGWAGIALVVGCLAVLTAPIPSARRPRRREGPTAPAPGGTAPPHEGTAPAYEGAAPVRGGAAPVYEGTLRQAAAAVPERDQ
;
A
#
# COMPACT_ATOMS: atom_id res chain seq x y z
N MET A 1 -6.49 -29.79 22.18
CA MET A 1 -5.84 -28.92 21.18
C MET A 1 -6.18 -27.47 21.49
N ARG A 2 -5.21 -26.66 21.94
CA ARG A 2 -5.42 -25.21 22.14
C ARG A 2 -5.50 -24.56 20.76
N GLN A 3 -6.61 -23.89 20.46
CA GLN A 3 -6.73 -23.08 19.25
C GLN A 3 -5.59 -22.05 19.24
N PRO A 4 -4.84 -21.90 18.13
CA PRO A 4 -3.86 -20.83 18.03
C PRO A 4 -4.58 -19.49 18.17
N ALA A 5 -4.14 -18.68 19.12
CA ALA A 5 -4.69 -17.36 19.38
C ALA A 5 -4.70 -16.54 18.06
N VAL A 6 -5.89 -16.12 17.64
CA VAL A 6 -6.04 -15.18 16.53
C VAL A 6 -5.29 -13.90 16.93
N PRO A 7 -4.23 -13.50 16.22
CA PRO A 7 -3.54 -12.26 16.55
C PRO A 7 -4.53 -11.10 16.48
N ALA A 8 -4.55 -10.27 17.53
CA ALA A 8 -5.44 -9.12 17.63
C ALA A 8 -5.37 -8.27 16.34
N PRO A 9 -6.51 -7.74 15.85
CA PRO A 9 -6.50 -6.85 14.69
C PRO A 9 -5.63 -5.64 15.02
N ARG A 10 -4.43 -5.58 14.44
CA ARG A 10 -3.56 -4.41 14.58
C ARG A 10 -4.31 -3.21 14.02
N SER A 11 -4.41 -2.17 14.83
CA SER A 11 -5.28 -1.04 14.57
C SER A 11 -4.86 -0.28 13.31
N VAL A 12 -5.84 0.32 12.62
CA VAL A 12 -5.62 1.26 11.50
C VAL A 12 -4.56 2.32 11.83
N GLY A 13 -4.48 2.73 13.10
CA GLY A 13 -3.45 3.66 13.59
C GLY A 13 -2.01 3.14 13.46
N THR A 14 -1.78 1.84 13.66
CA THR A 14 -0.46 1.22 13.46
C THR A 14 -0.05 1.29 11.99
N GLY A 15 -0.99 1.02 11.08
CA GLY A 15 -0.77 1.14 9.63
C GLY A 15 -0.39 2.55 9.21
N SER A 16 -1.16 3.54 9.66
CA SER A 16 -0.87 4.95 9.38
C SER A 16 0.51 5.37 9.91
N LEU A 17 0.88 4.95 11.13
CA LEU A 17 2.19 5.27 11.71
C LEU A 17 3.35 4.70 10.88
N CYS A 18 3.22 3.47 10.37
CA CYS A 18 4.23 2.89 9.48
C CYS A 18 4.37 3.70 8.18
N VAL A 19 3.27 4.16 7.59
CA VAL A 19 3.33 5.02 6.40
C VAL A 19 4.00 6.35 6.72
N LEU A 20 3.65 6.99 7.83
CA LEU A 20 4.25 8.27 8.24
C LEU A 20 5.76 8.12 8.50
N ALA A 21 6.18 7.05 9.16
CA ALA A 21 7.59 6.75 9.36
C ALA A 21 8.31 6.54 8.01
N ALA A 22 7.70 5.85 7.05
CA ALA A 22 8.23 5.73 5.69
C ALA A 22 8.38 7.10 5.01
N SER A 23 7.37 7.96 5.12
CA SER A 23 7.40 9.33 4.57
C SER A 23 8.52 10.19 5.16
N VAL A 24 8.83 10.02 6.45
CA VAL A 24 9.96 10.71 7.09
C VAL A 24 11.28 10.24 6.47
N LEU A 25 11.46 8.93 6.28
CA LEU A 25 12.66 8.40 5.63
C LEU A 25 12.78 8.90 4.19
N TRP A 26 11.70 8.89 3.41
CA TRP A 26 11.71 9.44 2.05
C TRP A 26 12.00 10.94 2.00
N GLY A 27 11.52 11.71 2.99
CA GLY A 27 11.81 13.13 3.11
C GLY A 27 13.30 13.46 3.24
N THR A 28 14.13 12.50 3.65
CA THR A 28 15.59 12.68 3.72
C THR A 28 16.30 12.54 2.38
N THR A 29 15.63 12.01 1.35
CA THR A 29 16.25 11.73 0.04
C THR A 29 16.81 13.00 -0.61
N GLY A 30 16.04 14.08 -0.63
CA GLY A 30 16.48 15.37 -1.19
C GLY A 30 17.77 15.87 -0.53
N THR A 31 17.82 15.88 0.80
CA THR A 31 19.01 16.28 1.57
C THR A 31 20.19 15.34 1.37
N ALA A 32 19.97 14.02 1.24
CA ALA A 32 21.05 13.09 0.96
C ALA A 32 21.62 13.26 -0.46
N ALA A 33 20.77 13.59 -1.44
CA ALA A 33 21.18 13.78 -2.83
C ALA A 33 22.09 15.02 -3.03
N THR A 34 21.99 16.06 -2.18
CA THR A 34 22.85 17.24 -2.28
C THR A 34 24.33 16.93 -2.03
N PHE A 35 24.64 15.83 -1.35
CA PHE A 35 26.01 15.39 -1.10
C PHE A 35 26.63 14.60 -2.28
N ALA A 36 25.88 14.33 -3.35
CA ALA A 36 26.37 13.62 -4.54
C ALA A 36 25.90 14.29 -5.86
N PRO A 37 26.25 15.56 -6.10
CA PRO A 37 25.71 16.35 -7.22
C PRO A 37 26.12 15.84 -8.61
N ALA A 38 27.21 15.07 -8.70
CA ALA A 38 27.70 14.49 -9.95
C ALA A 38 26.90 13.25 -10.40
N VAL A 39 26.06 12.67 -9.53
CA VAL A 39 25.31 11.46 -9.85
C VAL A 39 24.02 11.82 -10.59
N GLY A 40 23.88 11.31 -11.82
CA GLY A 40 22.70 11.58 -12.64
C GLY A 40 21.39 11.01 -12.04
N PRO A 41 20.23 11.60 -12.34
CA PRO A 41 18.94 11.22 -11.73
C PRO A 41 18.54 9.77 -12.03
N LEU A 42 18.88 9.25 -13.22
CA LEU A 42 18.62 7.85 -13.56
C LEU A 42 19.44 6.90 -12.68
N ALA A 43 20.70 7.25 -12.40
CA ALA A 43 21.57 6.48 -11.54
C ALA A 43 21.09 6.52 -10.08
N VAL A 44 20.69 7.69 -9.57
CA VAL A 44 20.09 7.83 -8.22
C VAL A 44 18.84 6.97 -8.11
N GLY A 45 17.93 7.08 -9.08
CA GLY A 45 16.70 6.28 -9.10
C GLY A 45 16.97 4.77 -9.17
N ALA A 46 17.89 4.36 -10.05
CA ALA A 46 18.23 2.97 -10.26
C ALA A 46 18.99 2.36 -9.08
N VAL A 47 19.93 3.07 -8.44
CA VAL A 47 20.63 2.55 -7.26
C VAL A 47 19.68 2.45 -6.07
N ALA A 48 18.90 3.49 -5.83
CA ALA A 48 18.04 3.57 -4.65
C ALA A 48 16.97 2.47 -4.72
N MET A 49 16.17 2.46 -5.77
CA MET A 49 15.04 1.53 -5.88
C MET A 49 15.45 0.16 -6.43
N GLY A 50 16.52 0.09 -7.23
CA GLY A 50 17.11 -1.15 -7.71
C GLY A 50 17.72 -1.96 -6.57
N LEU A 51 18.74 -1.43 -5.91
CA LEU A 51 19.39 -2.15 -4.81
C LEU A 51 18.46 -2.30 -3.59
N GLY A 52 17.67 -1.27 -3.27
CA GLY A 52 16.67 -1.36 -2.21
C GLY A 52 15.62 -2.45 -2.47
N GLY A 53 15.14 -2.56 -3.72
CA GLY A 53 14.18 -3.58 -4.12
C GLY A 53 14.76 -4.99 -4.14
N LEU A 54 16.01 -5.16 -4.60
CA LEU A 54 16.73 -6.42 -4.52
C LEU A 54 16.94 -6.87 -3.07
N LEU A 55 17.37 -5.96 -2.19
CA LEU A 55 17.51 -6.26 -0.76
C LEU A 55 16.18 -6.65 -0.13
N GLN A 56 15.08 -6.01 -0.55
CA GLN A 56 13.73 -6.39 -0.13
C GLN A 56 13.35 -7.79 -0.58
N ALA A 57 13.71 -8.19 -1.80
CA ALA A 57 13.48 -9.54 -2.30
C ALA A 57 14.32 -10.59 -1.54
N LEU A 58 15.59 -10.28 -1.27
CA LEU A 58 16.51 -11.15 -0.53
C LEU A 58 16.01 -11.40 0.89
N THR A 59 15.66 -10.34 1.62
CA THR A 59 15.14 -10.47 2.99
C THR A 59 13.74 -11.10 3.04
N ALA A 60 12.94 -10.93 1.99
CA ALA A 60 11.64 -11.57 1.85
C ALA A 60 11.70 -12.98 1.24
N ALA A 61 12.87 -13.48 0.83
CA ALA A 61 13.00 -14.72 0.06
C ALA A 61 12.28 -15.93 0.70
N PRO A 62 12.34 -16.17 2.03
CA PRO A 62 11.58 -17.26 2.65
C PRO A 62 10.06 -17.10 2.52
N HIS A 63 9.56 -15.86 2.58
CA HIS A 63 8.13 -15.57 2.45
C HIS A 63 7.67 -15.68 0.99
N ILE A 64 8.50 -15.20 0.05
CA ILE A 64 8.27 -15.35 -1.39
C ILE A 64 8.23 -16.83 -1.76
N ALA A 65 9.19 -17.63 -1.28
CA ALA A 65 9.24 -19.07 -1.53
C ALA A 65 8.00 -19.80 -0.98
N ARG A 66 7.60 -19.51 0.26
CA ARG A 66 6.39 -20.08 0.88
C ARG A 66 5.11 -19.74 0.11
N GLN A 67 5.02 -18.56 -0.49
CA GLN A 67 3.83 -18.10 -1.23
C GLN A 67 4.04 -18.06 -2.74
N ALA A 68 5.03 -18.79 -3.28
CA ALA A 68 5.41 -18.72 -4.69
C ALA A 68 4.28 -19.16 -5.64
N ARG A 69 3.45 -20.14 -5.22
CA ARG A 69 2.29 -20.58 -6.02
C ARG A 69 1.23 -19.48 -6.12
N GLU A 70 0.96 -18.77 -5.01
CA GLU A 70 0.00 -17.68 -4.95
C GLU A 70 0.49 -16.45 -5.75
N LEU A 71 1.78 -16.12 -5.62
CA LEU A 71 2.42 -15.06 -6.40
C LEU A 71 2.38 -15.38 -7.90
N ARG A 72 2.68 -16.62 -8.31
CA ARG A 72 2.58 -17.06 -9.72
C ARG A 72 1.15 -17.00 -10.25
N ALA A 73 0.16 -17.42 -9.45
CA ALA A 73 -1.25 -17.30 -9.81
C ALA A 73 -1.69 -15.84 -10.00
N ARG A 74 -0.98 -14.89 -9.37
CA ARG A 74 -1.21 -13.44 -9.50
C ARG A 74 -0.11 -12.72 -10.27
N ARG A 75 0.64 -13.42 -11.13
CA ARG A 75 1.82 -12.88 -11.85
C ARG A 75 1.53 -11.57 -12.58
N GLY A 76 0.33 -11.41 -13.15
CA GLY A 76 -0.04 -10.17 -13.84
C GLY A 76 0.00 -8.94 -12.92
N VAL A 77 -0.46 -9.07 -11.68
CA VAL A 77 -0.41 -7.97 -10.70
C VAL A 77 1.01 -7.73 -10.21
N VAL A 78 1.80 -8.79 -10.02
CA VAL A 78 3.22 -8.69 -9.64
C VAL A 78 4.01 -7.96 -10.73
N LEU A 79 3.87 -8.36 -11.99
CA LEU A 79 4.57 -7.76 -13.13
C LEU A 79 4.12 -6.32 -13.37
N LEU A 80 2.83 -6.03 -13.24
CA LEU A 80 2.30 -4.67 -13.35
C LEU A 80 2.87 -3.75 -12.27
N GLY A 81 2.90 -4.22 -11.01
CA GLY A 81 3.52 -3.49 -9.92
C GLY A 81 5.03 -3.33 -10.11
N ALA A 82 5.72 -4.36 -10.58
CA ALA A 82 7.17 -4.35 -10.79
C ALA A 82 7.58 -3.40 -11.91
N LEU A 83 6.85 -3.37 -13.01
CA LEU A 83 7.06 -2.40 -14.09
C LEU A 83 6.83 -0.97 -13.59
N ALA A 84 5.78 -0.76 -12.80
CA ALA A 84 5.52 0.53 -12.17
C ALA A 84 6.65 0.95 -11.20
N VAL A 85 7.19 0.02 -10.40
CA VAL A 85 8.38 0.25 -9.56
C VAL A 85 9.60 0.62 -10.40
N ALA A 86 9.81 -0.01 -11.55
CA ALA A 86 10.96 0.29 -12.40
C ALA A 86 10.84 1.67 -13.06
N VAL A 87 9.65 2.06 -13.50
CA VAL A 87 9.42 3.34 -14.19
C VAL A 87 9.40 4.52 -13.21
N TYR A 88 8.81 4.34 -12.03
CA TYR A 88 8.61 5.40 -11.04
C TYR A 88 9.88 6.23 -10.73
N PRO A 89 11.00 5.65 -10.27
CA PRO A 89 12.15 6.44 -9.85
C PRO A 89 12.80 7.14 -11.04
N LEU A 90 12.82 6.52 -12.21
CA LEU A 90 13.39 7.12 -13.43
C LEU A 90 12.58 8.34 -13.86
N ALA A 91 11.25 8.24 -13.84
CA ALA A 91 10.35 9.34 -14.15
C ALA A 91 10.41 10.44 -13.08
N PHE A 92 10.42 10.08 -11.80
CA PHE A 92 10.45 11.00 -10.66
C PHE A 92 11.72 11.87 -10.66
N TYR A 93 12.90 11.26 -10.67
CA TYR A 93 14.16 12.01 -10.65
C TYR A 93 14.39 12.78 -11.96
N SER A 94 13.93 12.26 -13.10
CA SER A 94 14.00 13.02 -14.37
C SER A 94 13.04 14.20 -14.39
N SER A 95 11.85 14.08 -13.80
CA SER A 95 10.89 15.18 -13.62
C SER A 95 11.51 16.31 -12.80
N MET A 96 12.12 15.98 -11.66
CA MET A 96 12.80 16.97 -10.81
C MET A 96 13.96 17.67 -11.54
N ARG A 97 14.71 16.95 -12.39
CA ARG A 97 15.78 17.55 -13.19
C ARG A 97 15.25 18.52 -14.26
N LEU A 98 14.15 18.17 -14.93
CA LEU A 98 13.67 18.90 -16.11
C LEU A 98 12.69 20.05 -15.79
N ALA A 99 11.82 19.86 -14.78
CA ALA A 99 10.85 20.87 -14.35
C ALA A 99 11.27 21.60 -13.05
N GLY A 100 12.39 21.19 -12.45
CA GLY A 100 12.83 21.65 -11.14
C GLY A 100 12.26 20.78 -10.01
N VAL A 101 12.99 20.72 -8.89
CA VAL A 101 12.68 19.86 -7.74
C VAL A 101 11.28 20.14 -7.19
N ALA A 102 10.91 21.41 -7.03
CA ALA A 102 9.60 21.80 -6.51
C ALA A 102 8.45 21.30 -7.42
N VAL A 103 8.46 21.71 -8.69
CA VAL A 103 7.40 21.33 -9.65
C VAL A 103 7.35 19.82 -9.83
N GLY A 104 8.50 19.17 -10.03
CA GLY A 104 8.57 17.72 -10.20
C GLY A 104 8.03 16.96 -9.00
N THR A 105 8.33 17.41 -7.78
CA THR A 105 7.85 16.79 -6.54
C THR A 105 6.33 16.97 -6.36
N VAL A 106 5.79 18.18 -6.56
CA VAL A 106 4.34 18.41 -6.49
C VAL A 106 3.58 17.58 -7.50
N VAL A 107 4.03 17.56 -8.74
CA VAL A 107 3.32 16.83 -9.79
C VAL A 107 3.39 15.32 -9.52
N SER A 108 4.55 14.81 -9.10
CA SER A 108 4.75 13.37 -8.86
C SER A 108 4.09 12.86 -7.58
N ILE A 109 4.32 13.52 -6.45
CA ILE A 109 3.87 13.06 -5.14
C ILE A 109 2.47 13.60 -4.84
N GLY A 110 2.21 14.87 -5.15
CA GLY A 110 0.91 15.52 -4.92
C GLY A 110 -0.24 14.89 -5.71
N THR A 111 0.03 14.41 -6.93
CA THR A 111 -1.01 13.79 -7.79
C THR A 111 -1.22 12.30 -7.49
N ALA A 112 -0.26 11.62 -6.85
CA ALA A 112 -0.33 10.18 -6.58
C ALA A 112 -1.58 9.75 -5.76
N PRO A 113 -2.04 10.48 -4.73
CA PRO A 113 -3.30 10.20 -4.05
C PRO A 113 -4.52 10.17 -4.98
N LEU A 114 -4.59 11.11 -5.92
CA LEU A 114 -5.69 11.21 -6.88
C LEU A 114 -5.66 10.03 -7.86
N ALA A 115 -4.46 9.69 -8.37
CA ALA A 115 -4.27 8.52 -9.22
C ALA A 115 -4.65 7.21 -8.49
N SER A 116 -4.20 7.03 -7.24
CA SER A 116 -4.55 5.88 -6.40
C SER A 116 -6.07 5.76 -6.19
N ALA A 117 -6.72 6.90 -5.91
CA ALA A 117 -8.16 6.98 -5.74
C ALA A 117 -8.95 6.61 -7.01
N VAL A 118 -8.47 7.00 -8.19
CA VAL A 118 -9.08 6.62 -9.47
C VAL A 118 -8.94 5.12 -9.69
N ILE A 119 -7.74 4.55 -9.47
CA ILE A 119 -7.51 3.10 -9.61
C ILE A 119 -8.42 2.31 -8.67
N GLU A 120 -8.50 2.69 -7.39
CA GLU A 120 -9.38 2.02 -6.41
C GLU A 120 -10.87 2.16 -6.76
N ARG A 121 -11.29 3.30 -7.32
CA ARG A 121 -12.68 3.49 -7.77
C ARG A 121 -13.03 2.66 -8.98
N VAL A 122 -12.17 2.64 -10.00
CA VAL A 122 -12.44 1.99 -11.28
C VAL A 122 -12.29 0.47 -11.14
N VAL A 123 -11.20 0.02 -10.50
CA VAL A 123 -10.83 -1.39 -10.48
C VAL A 123 -11.44 -2.13 -9.28
N ASP A 124 -11.46 -1.50 -8.10
CA ASP A 124 -11.98 -2.14 -6.88
C ASP A 124 -13.39 -1.65 -6.50
N ARG A 125 -13.98 -0.74 -7.28
CA ARG A 125 -15.32 -0.15 -7.06
C ARG A 125 -15.51 0.45 -5.66
N ARG A 126 -14.43 0.88 -5.01
CA ARG A 126 -14.46 1.45 -3.66
C ARG A 126 -14.94 2.90 -3.67
N ARG A 127 -15.87 3.23 -2.78
CA ARG A 127 -16.33 4.62 -2.60
C ARG A 127 -15.37 5.36 -1.68
N LEU A 128 -14.80 6.47 -2.17
CA LEU A 128 -13.97 7.34 -1.33
C LEU A 128 -14.84 8.13 -0.34
N SER A 129 -14.45 8.12 0.93
CA SER A 129 -15.15 8.84 1.99
C SER A 129 -15.01 10.36 1.82
N ARG A 130 -15.99 11.12 2.33
CA ARG A 130 -15.91 12.60 2.37
C ARG A 130 -14.67 13.06 3.15
N ARG A 131 -14.35 12.34 4.22
CA ARG A 131 -13.17 12.55 5.06
C ARG A 131 -11.87 12.42 4.28
N TRP A 132 -11.73 11.37 3.47
CA TRP A 132 -10.57 11.20 2.60
C TRP A 132 -10.45 12.34 1.59
N LYS A 133 -11.55 12.75 0.94
CA LYS A 133 -11.53 13.86 -0.02
C LYS A 133 -11.07 15.17 0.63
N ALA A 134 -11.54 15.47 1.83
CA ALA A 134 -11.12 16.65 2.59
C ALA A 134 -9.61 16.60 2.94
N GLY A 135 -9.13 15.45 3.43
CA GLY A 135 -7.71 15.23 3.71
C GLY A 135 -6.86 15.38 2.45
N ALA A 136 -7.22 14.72 1.36
CA ALA A 136 -6.51 14.81 0.08
C ALA A 136 -6.44 16.25 -0.46
N ALA A 137 -7.54 17.02 -0.35
CA ALA A 137 -7.55 18.42 -0.74
C ALA A 137 -6.59 19.28 0.10
N LEU A 138 -6.61 19.11 1.43
CA LEU A 138 -5.69 19.81 2.34
C LEU A 138 -4.23 19.46 2.06
N GLY A 139 -3.93 18.17 1.88
CA GLY A 139 -2.58 17.70 1.62
C GLY A 139 -2.06 18.19 0.27
N LEU A 140 -2.89 18.15 -0.78
CA LEU A 140 -2.53 18.66 -2.10
C LEU A 140 -2.28 20.17 -2.05
N LEU A 141 -3.16 20.94 -1.41
CA LEU A 141 -2.98 22.38 -1.24
C LEU A 141 -1.70 22.69 -0.45
N GLY A 142 -1.43 21.96 0.63
CA GLY A 142 -0.21 22.11 1.41
C GLY A 142 1.06 21.81 0.61
N THR A 143 1.03 20.76 -0.21
CA THR A 143 2.15 20.38 -1.09
C THR A 143 2.39 21.42 -2.17
N VAL A 144 1.31 21.99 -2.75
CA VAL A 144 1.40 23.11 -3.70
C VAL A 144 2.00 24.36 -3.05
N LEU A 145 1.54 24.75 -1.85
CA LEU A 145 2.10 25.89 -1.13
C LEU A 145 3.59 25.71 -0.80
N LEU A 146 3.99 24.50 -0.41
CA LEU A 146 5.41 24.15 -0.20
C LEU A 146 6.24 24.38 -1.47
N CYS A 147 5.72 24.01 -2.64
CA CYS A 147 6.45 24.21 -3.89
C CYS A 147 6.46 25.66 -4.35
N VAL A 148 5.39 26.42 -4.12
CA VAL A 148 5.39 27.88 -4.33
C VAL A 148 6.44 28.54 -3.44
N ALA A 149 6.54 28.10 -2.18
CA ALA A 149 7.55 28.61 -1.23
C ALA A 149 8.98 28.35 -1.72
N GLN A 150 9.25 27.15 -2.24
CA GLN A 150 10.55 26.77 -2.78
C GLN A 150 10.89 27.52 -4.08
N ALA A 151 9.90 27.76 -4.94
CA ALA A 151 10.08 28.52 -6.18
C ALA A 151 10.33 30.02 -5.93
N ALA A 152 9.82 30.56 -4.81
CA ALA A 152 9.99 31.96 -4.42
C ALA A 152 11.28 32.25 -3.64
N GLY A 153 12.06 31.23 -3.27
CA GLY A 153 13.35 31.40 -2.61
C GLY A 153 14.41 32.01 -3.52
N PRO A 154 15.50 32.60 -2.98
CA PRO A 154 16.61 33.08 -3.80
C PRO A 154 17.13 31.92 -4.65
N ALA A 155 17.11 32.10 -5.97
CA ALA A 155 17.44 31.07 -6.94
C ALA A 155 18.78 30.39 -6.59
N GLN A 156 18.70 29.20 -6.00
CA GLN A 156 19.84 28.31 -5.97
C GLN A 156 20.12 27.97 -7.42
N HIS A 157 21.31 28.34 -7.89
CA HIS A 157 21.69 28.30 -9.29
C HIS A 157 21.67 26.85 -9.81
N GLY A 158 20.52 26.44 -10.35
CA GLY A 158 20.37 25.28 -11.22
C GLY A 158 20.64 25.68 -12.67
N PRO A 159 21.11 24.76 -13.53
CA PRO A 159 21.69 25.09 -14.82
C PRO A 159 20.61 25.59 -15.79
N ALA A 160 20.77 26.85 -16.26
CA ALA A 160 20.01 27.52 -17.32
C ALA A 160 18.48 27.58 -17.09
N GLU A 161 17.83 28.63 -17.59
CA GLU A 161 16.37 28.64 -17.71
C GLU A 161 15.96 27.39 -18.52
N ALA A 162 15.40 26.39 -17.84
CA ALA A 162 14.91 25.19 -18.50
C ALA A 162 13.90 25.64 -19.56
N SER A 163 14.14 25.27 -20.81
CA SER A 163 13.26 25.67 -21.91
C SER A 163 11.82 25.25 -21.58
N ALA A 164 10.83 26.01 -22.06
CA ALA A 164 9.42 25.68 -21.82
C ALA A 164 9.10 24.21 -22.18
N GLY A 165 9.75 23.67 -23.22
CA GLY A 165 9.65 22.25 -23.59
C GLY A 165 10.21 21.28 -22.55
N ALA A 166 11.35 21.60 -21.91
CA ALA A 166 11.91 20.79 -20.84
C ALA A 166 10.98 20.76 -19.62
N THR A 167 10.40 21.90 -19.24
CA THR A 167 9.44 21.99 -18.14
C THR A 167 8.19 21.15 -18.43
N VAL A 168 7.62 21.24 -19.64
CA VAL A 168 6.46 20.42 -20.05
C VAL A 168 6.78 18.93 -20.00
N LEU A 169 7.94 18.52 -20.51
CA LEU A 169 8.40 17.13 -20.43
C LEU A 169 8.58 16.68 -18.98
N GLY A 170 9.15 17.52 -18.13
CA GLY A 170 9.32 17.25 -16.70
C GLY A 170 7.98 17.08 -15.98
N VAL A 171 6.98 17.90 -16.28
CA VAL A 171 5.60 17.73 -15.78
C VAL A 171 5.00 16.41 -16.27
N GLY A 172 5.16 16.07 -17.55
CA GLY A 172 4.72 14.80 -18.11
C GLY A 172 5.33 13.59 -17.40
N LEU A 173 6.63 13.62 -17.15
CA LEU A 173 7.33 12.60 -16.37
C LEU A 173 6.85 12.55 -14.92
N GLY A 174 6.52 13.70 -14.33
CA GLY A 174 5.95 13.76 -12.99
C GLY A 174 4.59 13.07 -12.91
N LEU A 175 3.74 13.24 -13.93
CA LEU A 175 2.46 12.53 -14.01
C LEU A 175 2.65 11.02 -14.19
N VAL A 176 3.66 10.60 -14.97
CA VAL A 176 4.05 9.19 -15.09
C VAL A 176 4.52 8.64 -13.74
N ALA A 177 5.32 9.39 -12.98
CA ALA A 177 5.74 9.03 -11.64
C ALA A 177 4.53 8.90 -10.69
N ALA A 178 3.59 9.85 -10.70
CA ALA A 178 2.38 9.78 -9.90
C ALA A 178 1.53 8.54 -10.22
N ALA A 179 1.34 8.25 -11.51
CA ALA A 179 0.56 7.11 -11.97
C ALA A 179 1.21 5.78 -11.60
N THR A 180 2.53 5.66 -11.77
CA THR A 180 3.28 4.45 -11.42
C THR A 180 3.39 4.26 -9.91
N TYR A 181 3.51 5.34 -9.13
CA TYR A 181 3.42 5.29 -7.67
C TYR A 181 2.07 4.72 -7.22
N ALA A 182 0.98 5.29 -7.73
CA ALA A 182 -0.35 4.80 -7.45
C ALA A 182 -0.53 3.33 -7.85
N LEU A 183 -0.01 2.94 -9.01
CA LEU A 183 -0.15 1.60 -9.56
C LEU A 183 0.60 0.55 -8.75
N TYR A 184 1.85 0.78 -8.39
CA TYR A 184 2.59 -0.20 -7.57
C TYR A 184 2.00 -0.28 -6.15
N SER A 185 1.56 0.85 -5.58
CA SER A 185 0.95 0.90 -4.24
C SER A 185 -0.34 0.10 -4.22
N TRP A 186 -1.17 0.28 -5.24
CA TRP A 186 -2.38 -0.50 -5.44
C TRP A 186 -2.08 -1.98 -5.69
N ALA A 187 -1.12 -2.32 -6.54
CA ALA A 187 -0.75 -3.70 -6.84
C ALA A 187 -0.29 -4.44 -5.57
N ALA A 188 0.57 -3.82 -4.77
CA ALA A 188 1.01 -4.35 -3.49
C ALA A 188 -0.17 -4.52 -2.51
N HIS A 189 -1.01 -3.48 -2.33
CA HIS A 189 -2.20 -3.57 -1.47
C HIS A 189 -3.16 -4.69 -1.91
N ARG A 190 -3.37 -4.85 -3.22
CA ARG A 190 -4.24 -5.89 -3.79
C ARG A 190 -3.68 -7.29 -3.61
N LEU A 191 -2.36 -7.48 -3.67
CA LEU A 191 -1.74 -8.76 -3.32
C LEU A 191 -1.94 -9.06 -1.83
N ILE A 192 -1.72 -8.05 -0.97
CA ILE A 192 -1.80 -8.19 0.49
C ILE A 192 -3.21 -8.56 0.96
N THR A 193 -4.21 -7.80 0.49
CA THR A 193 -5.63 -8.04 0.81
C THR A 193 -6.17 -9.37 0.27
N ARG A 194 -5.43 -10.02 -0.63
CA ARG A 194 -5.78 -11.31 -1.21
C ARG A 194 -4.97 -12.49 -0.64
N GLY A 195 -4.41 -12.31 0.56
CA GLY A 195 -3.80 -13.37 1.37
C GLY A 195 -2.27 -13.45 1.29
N ILE A 196 -1.63 -12.66 0.41
CA ILE A 196 -0.17 -12.65 0.31
C ILE A 196 0.40 -11.81 1.46
N THR A 197 1.39 -12.31 2.17
CA THR A 197 2.00 -11.52 3.26
C THR A 197 2.64 -10.24 2.71
N SER A 198 2.59 -9.15 3.48
CA SER A 198 3.19 -7.86 3.10
C SER A 198 4.65 -8.00 2.65
N ARG A 199 5.46 -8.79 3.37
CA ARG A 199 6.85 -9.07 2.97
C ARG A 199 6.95 -9.76 1.62
N ALA A 200 6.14 -10.80 1.37
CA ALA A 200 6.16 -11.51 0.08
C ALA A 200 5.67 -10.63 -1.08
N ALA A 201 4.59 -9.86 -0.88
CA ALA A 201 4.03 -8.98 -1.90
C ALA A 201 5.02 -7.87 -2.28
N MET A 202 5.52 -7.14 -1.28
CA MET A 202 6.47 -6.06 -1.48
C MET A 202 7.79 -6.61 -2.02
N GLY A 203 8.35 -7.68 -1.43
CA GLY A 203 9.59 -8.30 -1.88
C GLY A 203 9.53 -8.81 -3.33
N ALA A 204 8.41 -9.39 -3.77
CA ALA A 204 8.25 -9.82 -5.15
C ALA A 204 8.12 -8.65 -6.13
N VAL A 205 7.27 -7.67 -5.82
CA VAL A 205 7.04 -6.49 -6.68
C VAL A 205 8.30 -5.65 -6.82
N PHE A 206 8.94 -5.31 -5.69
CA PHE A 206 10.16 -4.51 -5.69
C PHE A 206 11.39 -5.31 -6.11
N GLY A 207 11.42 -6.63 -5.87
CA GLY A 207 12.49 -7.49 -6.35
C GLY A 207 12.56 -7.55 -7.85
N VAL A 208 11.42 -7.85 -8.50
CA VAL A 208 11.36 -7.86 -9.97
C VAL A 208 11.58 -6.46 -10.53
N GLY A 209 10.98 -5.42 -9.93
CA GLY A 209 11.24 -4.03 -10.33
C GLY A 209 12.71 -3.63 -10.17
N GLY A 210 13.37 -4.12 -9.13
CA GLY A 210 14.78 -3.88 -8.88
C GLY A 210 15.67 -4.58 -9.90
N VAL A 211 15.36 -5.82 -10.29
CA VAL A 211 16.04 -6.51 -11.40
C VAL A 211 15.91 -5.72 -12.70
N LEU A 212 14.73 -5.16 -13.00
CA LEU A 212 14.51 -4.33 -14.19
C LEU A 212 15.32 -3.02 -14.17
N LEU A 213 15.72 -2.54 -13.00
CA LEU A 213 16.54 -1.34 -12.83
C LEU A 213 18.05 -1.62 -12.90
N VAL A 214 18.50 -2.87 -12.76
CA VAL A 214 19.92 -3.24 -12.84
C VAL A 214 20.56 -2.79 -14.16
N PRO A 215 19.98 -3.02 -15.35
CA PRO A 215 20.58 -2.54 -16.60
C PRO A 215 20.77 -1.02 -16.63
N VAL A 216 19.82 -0.26 -16.09
CA VAL A 216 19.94 1.20 -16.00
C VAL A 216 21.06 1.59 -15.05
N LEU A 217 21.19 0.91 -13.91
CA LEU A 217 22.27 1.12 -12.96
C LEU A 217 23.64 0.79 -13.58
N LEU A 218 23.75 -0.28 -14.37
CA LEU A 218 25.00 -0.65 -15.03
C LEU A 218 25.44 0.39 -16.08
N VAL A 219 24.48 0.98 -16.81
CA VAL A 219 24.76 1.98 -17.85
C VAL A 219 25.03 3.36 -17.26
N THR A 220 24.32 3.76 -16.21
CA THR A 220 24.34 5.15 -15.69
C THR A 220 25.07 5.31 -14.36
N GLY A 221 25.40 4.20 -13.68
CA GLY A 221 25.85 4.20 -12.30
C GLY A 221 27.35 4.38 -12.08
N ALA A 222 28.18 4.54 -13.12
CA ALA A 222 29.62 4.76 -12.94
C ALA A 222 29.94 5.90 -11.94
N PRO A 223 29.27 7.06 -11.98
CA PRO A 223 29.49 8.13 -10.99
C PRO A 223 29.27 7.75 -9.53
N LEU A 224 28.50 6.68 -9.25
CA LEU A 224 28.28 6.21 -7.88
C LEU A 224 29.52 5.59 -7.27
N VAL A 225 30.42 5.04 -8.06
CA VAL A 225 31.64 4.36 -7.58
C VAL A 225 32.91 5.19 -7.77
N ASP A 226 32.80 6.37 -8.42
CA ASP A 226 33.93 7.27 -8.66
C ASP A 226 34.51 7.87 -7.36
N SER A 227 33.73 7.91 -6.28
CA SER A 227 34.19 8.45 -4.99
C SER A 227 33.46 7.83 -3.81
N TRP A 228 34.11 7.83 -2.65
CA TRP A 228 33.50 7.32 -1.41
C TRP A 228 32.22 8.08 -1.02
N PRO A 229 32.16 9.42 -1.12
CA PRO A 229 30.93 10.17 -0.85
C PRO A 229 29.76 9.73 -1.74
N ASN A 230 29.97 9.58 -3.05
CA ASN A 230 28.90 9.16 -3.97
C ASN A 230 28.39 7.75 -3.65
N ALA A 231 29.31 6.82 -3.35
CA ALA A 231 28.95 5.46 -2.98
C ALA A 231 28.21 5.41 -1.63
N ALA A 232 28.61 6.24 -0.67
CA ALA A 232 27.93 6.37 0.62
C ALA A 232 26.50 6.92 0.45
N VAL A 233 26.30 7.93 -0.40
CA VAL A 233 24.96 8.44 -0.73
C VAL A 233 24.12 7.37 -1.43
N GLY A 234 24.69 6.65 -2.41
CA GLY A 234 24.01 5.54 -3.08
C GLY A 234 23.57 4.43 -2.11
N ALA A 235 24.46 4.04 -1.18
CA ALA A 235 24.17 3.06 -0.15
C ALA A 235 23.11 3.57 0.84
N TYR A 236 23.21 4.82 1.29
CA TYR A 236 22.21 5.46 2.14
C TYR A 236 20.83 5.41 1.47
N MET A 237 20.73 5.86 0.22
CA MET A 237 19.50 5.88 -0.57
C MET A 237 18.88 4.49 -0.73
N ALA A 238 19.69 3.47 -0.98
CA ALA A 238 19.20 2.10 -1.12
C ALA A 238 18.71 1.52 0.21
N LEU A 239 19.45 1.73 1.30
CA LEU A 239 19.20 1.07 2.59
C LEU A 239 18.12 1.76 3.43
N VAL A 240 18.15 3.09 3.48
CA VAL A 240 17.33 3.86 4.43
C VAL A 240 15.97 4.25 3.82
N PRO A 241 15.88 5.19 2.85
CA PRO A 241 14.59 5.55 2.30
C PRO A 241 13.97 4.42 1.49
N MET A 242 14.74 3.72 0.65
CA MET A 242 14.13 2.71 -0.23
C MET A 242 13.87 1.40 0.50
N PHE A 243 14.88 0.71 1.03
CA PHE A 243 14.65 -0.57 1.70
C PHE A 243 13.82 -0.44 2.99
N ALA A 244 14.30 0.31 3.99
CA ALA A 244 13.57 0.41 5.26
C ALA A 244 12.23 1.14 5.10
N GLY A 245 12.18 2.21 4.30
CA GLY A 245 10.94 2.93 4.00
C GLY A 245 9.89 2.05 3.32
N TYR A 246 10.24 1.25 2.29
CA TYR A 246 9.25 0.38 1.64
C TYR A 246 8.86 -0.84 2.47
N VAL A 247 9.71 -1.33 3.40
CA VAL A 247 9.28 -2.31 4.41
C VAL A 247 8.17 -1.73 5.30
N LEU A 248 8.36 -0.51 5.81
CA LEU A 248 7.36 0.19 6.61
C LEU A 248 6.09 0.49 5.81
N PHE A 249 6.24 1.00 4.58
CA PHE A 249 5.11 1.27 3.69
C PHE A 249 4.31 0.00 3.39
N GLY A 250 4.99 -1.13 3.18
CA GLY A 250 4.38 -2.44 3.01
C GLY A 250 3.51 -2.85 4.21
N TRP A 251 3.98 -2.61 5.44
CA TRP A 251 3.18 -2.84 6.63
C TRP A 251 2.00 -1.87 6.73
N GLY A 252 2.20 -0.62 6.32
CA GLY A 252 1.12 0.37 6.16
C GLY A 252 0.01 -0.14 5.24
N LEU A 253 0.38 -0.55 4.02
CA LEU A 253 -0.55 -1.08 3.01
C LEU A 253 -1.30 -2.35 3.46
N ALA A 254 -0.80 -3.06 4.47
CA ALA A 254 -1.53 -4.19 5.05
C ALA A 254 -2.75 -3.77 5.89
N HIS A 255 -2.82 -2.50 6.32
CA HIS A 255 -3.84 -2.00 7.24
C HIS A 255 -4.63 -0.81 6.68
N VAL A 256 -4.06 -0.04 5.75
CA VAL A 256 -4.74 1.10 5.10
C VAL A 256 -4.81 0.92 3.58
N PRO A 257 -5.85 1.46 2.91
CA PRO A 257 -5.93 1.49 1.45
C PRO A 257 -4.77 2.25 0.82
N ALA A 258 -4.44 1.94 -0.44
CA ALA A 258 -3.36 2.59 -1.18
C ALA A 258 -3.61 4.10 -1.35
N SER A 259 -4.86 4.52 -1.57
CA SER A 259 -5.23 5.94 -1.60
C SER A 259 -4.96 6.66 -0.29
N THR A 260 -5.16 6.00 0.86
CA THR A 260 -4.85 6.58 2.17
C THR A 260 -3.36 6.61 2.41
N ALA A 261 -2.65 5.52 2.11
CA ALA A 261 -1.20 5.44 2.27
C ALA A 261 -0.49 6.53 1.46
N THR A 262 -0.79 6.65 0.16
CA THR A 262 -0.21 7.69 -0.70
C THR A 262 -0.57 9.11 -0.27
N THR A 263 -1.73 9.32 0.37
CA THR A 263 -2.08 10.64 0.93
C THR A 263 -1.28 10.95 2.20
N LEU A 264 -1.06 9.97 3.08
CA LEU A 264 -0.20 10.14 4.25
C LEU A 264 1.27 10.37 3.83
N SER A 265 1.66 9.89 2.65
CA SER A 265 2.98 10.15 2.05
C SER A 265 3.20 11.60 1.63
N LEU A 266 2.16 12.44 1.57
CA LEU A 266 2.32 13.90 1.41
C LEU A 266 3.08 14.56 2.58
N LEU A 267 3.34 13.83 3.68
CA LEU A 267 4.26 14.27 4.73
C LEU A 267 5.70 14.45 4.22
N GLU A 268 6.12 13.67 3.23
CA GLU A 268 7.50 13.68 2.71
C GLU A 268 7.98 15.09 2.29
N PRO A 269 7.25 15.84 1.44
CA PRO A 269 7.61 17.22 1.11
C PRO A 269 7.75 18.15 2.33
N ALA A 270 6.92 17.98 3.35
CA ALA A 270 6.99 18.78 4.57
C ALA A 270 8.25 18.44 5.39
N VAL A 271 8.62 17.15 5.48
CA VAL A 271 9.86 16.71 6.13
C VAL A 271 11.08 17.24 5.37
N ALA A 272 11.07 17.15 4.04
CA ALA A 272 12.14 17.69 3.20
C ALA A 272 12.32 19.20 3.41
N ALA A 273 11.22 19.97 3.46
CA ALA A 273 11.28 21.41 3.72
C ALA A 273 11.84 21.74 5.11
N VAL A 274 11.48 20.98 6.15
CA VAL A 274 12.04 21.17 7.49
C VAL A 274 13.53 20.83 7.52
N LEU A 275 13.95 19.74 6.88
CA LEU A 275 15.36 19.37 6.80
C LEU A 275 16.19 20.39 6.00
N ALA A 276 15.63 21.00 4.95
CA ALA A 276 16.29 22.09 4.23
C ALA A 276 16.57 23.29 5.15
N VAL A 277 15.63 23.66 6.01
CA VAL A 277 15.84 24.73 7.00
C VAL A 277 16.89 24.34 8.05
N LEU A 278 16.79 23.13 8.61
CA LEU A 278 17.62 22.72 9.76
C LEU A 278 19.05 22.29 9.38
N VAL A 279 19.20 21.62 8.24
CA VAL A 279 20.48 21.01 7.82
C VAL A 279 21.18 21.89 6.79
N VAL A 280 20.44 22.41 5.81
CA VAL A 280 21.00 23.22 4.72
C VAL A 280 21.06 24.71 5.10
N GLY A 281 20.26 25.14 6.09
CA GLY A 281 20.22 26.54 6.55
C GLY A 281 19.36 27.44 5.66
N GLU A 282 18.43 26.86 4.89
CA GLU A 282 17.54 27.63 4.02
C GLU A 282 16.49 28.43 4.83
N ARG A 283 16.04 29.55 4.28
CA ARG A 283 14.95 30.35 4.86
C ARG A 283 13.64 29.99 4.20
N LEU A 284 12.75 29.35 4.94
CA LEU A 284 11.39 29.04 4.48
C LEU A 284 10.47 30.26 4.69
N PRO A 285 9.87 30.82 3.62
CA PRO A 285 8.93 31.94 3.76
C PRO A 285 7.63 31.50 4.44
N ALA A 286 6.83 32.46 4.92
CA ALA A 286 5.57 32.19 5.64
C ALA A 286 4.61 31.27 4.87
N VAL A 287 4.58 31.37 3.53
CA VAL A 287 3.78 30.50 2.65
C VAL A 287 4.20 29.02 2.75
N GLY A 288 5.50 28.74 2.95
CA GLY A 288 6.00 27.38 3.16
C GLY A 288 5.55 26.79 4.50
N TRP A 289 5.59 27.60 5.57
CA TRP A 289 5.06 27.20 6.88
C TRP A 289 3.54 26.93 6.84
N ALA A 290 2.78 27.74 6.10
CA ALA A 290 1.36 27.47 5.85
C ALA A 290 1.17 26.13 5.10
N GLY A 291 2.02 25.84 4.11
CA GLY A 291 2.04 24.55 3.42
C GLY A 291 2.26 23.36 4.37
N ILE A 292 3.25 23.45 5.26
CA ILE A 292 3.49 22.43 6.32
C ILE A 292 2.26 22.26 7.20
N ALA A 293 1.66 23.35 7.67
CA ALA A 293 0.47 23.31 8.52
C ALA A 293 -0.71 22.60 7.85
N LEU A 294 -0.93 22.84 6.54
CA LEU A 294 -1.97 22.15 5.77
C LEU A 294 -1.70 20.65 5.60
N VAL A 295 -0.44 20.26 5.36
CA VAL A 295 -0.05 18.84 5.33
C VAL A 295 -0.32 18.19 6.68
N VAL A 296 0.08 18.80 7.79
CA VAL A 296 -0.22 18.29 9.15
C VAL A 296 -1.74 18.21 9.39
N GLY A 297 -2.49 19.21 8.93
CA GLY A 297 -3.96 19.20 8.98
C GLY A 297 -4.57 18.03 8.19
N CYS A 298 -4.05 17.73 7.00
CA CYS A 298 -4.42 16.53 6.23
C CYS A 298 -4.20 15.25 7.05
N LEU A 299 -3.03 15.10 7.66
CA LEU A 299 -2.69 13.94 8.48
C LEU A 299 -3.64 13.80 9.67
N ALA A 300 -3.94 14.89 10.38
CA ALA A 300 -4.90 14.89 11.48
C ALA A 300 -6.31 14.49 10.99
N VAL A 301 -6.74 15.04 9.86
CA VAL A 301 -8.02 14.68 9.23
C VAL A 301 -8.04 13.22 8.83
N LEU A 302 -6.94 12.58 8.43
CA LEU A 302 -6.95 11.16 8.04
C LEU A 302 -6.75 10.18 9.21
N THR A 303 -6.05 10.59 10.27
CA THR A 303 -5.65 9.69 11.37
C THR A 303 -6.52 9.81 12.62
N ALA A 304 -7.26 10.90 12.82
CA ALA A 304 -8.08 11.08 14.01
C ALA A 304 -9.13 9.94 14.20
N PRO A 305 -9.37 9.43 15.41
CA PRO A 305 -10.45 8.48 15.65
C PRO A 305 -11.80 9.13 15.30
N ILE A 306 -12.68 8.43 14.57
CA ILE A 306 -14.07 8.90 14.44
C ILE A 306 -14.73 8.72 15.81
N PRO A 307 -15.29 9.77 16.44
CA PRO A 307 -16.10 9.60 17.63
C PRO A 307 -17.21 8.62 17.29
N SER A 308 -17.16 7.43 17.90
CA SER A 308 -18.20 6.43 17.70
C SER A 308 -19.50 7.06 18.21
N ALA A 309 -20.40 7.41 17.30
CA ALA A 309 -21.73 7.89 17.66
C ALA A 309 -22.30 6.86 18.66
N ARG A 310 -22.58 7.33 19.88
CA ARG A 310 -23.14 6.51 20.97
C ARG A 310 -24.19 5.59 20.36
N ARG A 311 -23.95 4.27 20.40
CA ARG A 311 -24.99 3.28 20.10
C ARG A 311 -26.24 3.72 20.85
N PRO A 312 -27.40 3.91 20.18
CA PRO A 312 -28.64 4.14 20.90
C PRO A 312 -28.75 2.99 21.90
N ARG A 313 -28.82 3.32 23.20
CA ARG A 313 -29.16 2.35 24.23
C ARG A 313 -30.40 1.64 23.70
N ARG A 314 -30.28 0.35 23.42
CA ARG A 314 -31.44 -0.51 23.16
C ARG A 314 -32.31 -0.32 24.39
N ARG A 315 -33.43 0.40 24.25
CA ARG A 315 -34.46 0.43 25.28
C ARG A 315 -34.80 -1.03 25.51
N GLU A 316 -34.41 -1.56 26.66
CA GLU A 316 -34.97 -2.80 27.17
C GLU A 316 -36.47 -2.53 27.23
N GLY A 317 -37.22 -3.19 26.35
CA GLY A 317 -38.67 -3.23 26.45
C GLY A 317 -39.04 -3.91 27.78
N PRO A 318 -40.22 -3.61 28.36
CA PRO A 318 -40.63 -4.17 29.64
C PRO A 318 -40.50 -5.68 29.62
N THR A 319 -39.76 -6.22 30.58
CA THR A 319 -39.62 -7.65 30.83
C THR A 319 -41.02 -8.26 30.98
N ALA A 320 -41.38 -9.18 30.09
CA ALA A 320 -42.61 -9.96 30.25
C ALA A 320 -42.53 -10.79 31.56
N PRO A 321 -43.64 -11.00 32.29
CA PRO A 321 -43.62 -11.75 33.54
C PRO A 321 -43.24 -13.21 33.27
N ALA A 322 -42.39 -13.78 34.11
CA ALA A 322 -42.04 -15.19 34.07
C ALA A 322 -43.29 -16.07 34.24
N PRO A 323 -43.46 -17.16 33.47
CA PRO A 323 -44.51 -18.12 33.75
C PRO A 323 -44.16 -18.86 35.04
N GLY A 324 -44.93 -18.59 36.10
CA GLY A 324 -45.02 -19.49 37.25
C GLY A 324 -45.71 -20.79 36.82
N GLY A 325 -45.16 -21.92 37.25
CA GLY A 325 -45.71 -23.24 36.95
C GLY A 325 -44.93 -24.36 37.60
N THR A 326 -45.10 -24.52 38.91
CA THR A 326 -44.84 -25.78 39.62
C THR A 326 -45.93 -26.79 39.23
N ALA A 327 -45.55 -27.92 38.65
CA ALA A 327 -46.40 -29.10 38.51
C ALA A 327 -45.70 -30.32 39.15
N PRO A 328 -46.42 -31.17 39.92
CA PRO A 328 -45.86 -32.25 40.73
C PRO A 328 -45.62 -33.56 39.93
N PRO A 329 -44.92 -34.56 40.50
CA PRO A 329 -44.47 -35.74 39.76
C PRO A 329 -45.57 -36.78 39.53
N HIS A 330 -45.47 -37.49 38.40
CA HIS A 330 -46.31 -38.61 38.00
C HIS A 330 -46.05 -39.86 38.85
N GLU A 331 -47.09 -40.38 39.51
CA GLU A 331 -47.23 -41.77 39.93
C GLU A 331 -48.38 -42.42 39.13
N GLY A 332 -48.16 -43.67 38.71
CA GLY A 332 -49.01 -44.36 37.73
C GLY A 332 -50.27 -45.00 38.31
N THR A 333 -51.21 -45.29 37.41
CA THR A 333 -52.07 -46.49 37.41
C THR A 333 -52.95 -46.47 36.15
N ALA A 334 -52.99 -47.60 35.42
CA ALA A 334 -54.03 -47.93 34.45
C ALA A 334 -55.24 -48.54 35.19
N PRO A 335 -56.45 -48.64 34.59
CA PRO A 335 -56.74 -49.72 33.62
C PRO A 335 -57.77 -49.42 32.49
N ALA A 336 -57.75 -50.32 31.47
CA ALA A 336 -58.82 -50.96 30.64
C ALA A 336 -60.15 -50.22 30.32
N TYR A 337 -60.90 -50.37 29.21
CA TYR A 337 -61.07 -51.30 28.07
C TYR A 337 -62.04 -50.59 27.07
N GLU A 338 -61.96 -50.73 25.74
CA GLU A 338 -62.89 -51.42 24.78
C GLU A 338 -62.76 -50.57 23.49
N GLY A 339 -62.56 -51.04 22.26
CA GLY A 339 -63.09 -52.20 21.55
C GLY A 339 -63.79 -51.69 20.28
N ALA A 340 -63.11 -51.67 19.13
CA ALA A 340 -63.70 -51.81 17.77
C ALA A 340 -62.67 -51.56 16.65
N ALA A 341 -62.38 -52.61 15.88
CA ALA A 341 -61.83 -52.53 14.51
C ALA A 341 -63.00 -52.47 13.49
N PRO A 342 -62.84 -52.55 12.15
CA PRO A 342 -61.62 -52.56 11.30
C PRO A 342 -61.71 -51.61 10.07
N VAL A 343 -60.67 -51.58 9.21
CA VAL A 343 -60.72 -51.84 7.74
C VAL A 343 -59.33 -51.60 7.13
N ARG A 344 -58.90 -52.57 6.31
CA ARG A 344 -57.63 -52.66 5.57
C ARG A 344 -57.68 -51.95 4.22
N GLY A 345 -56.49 -51.57 3.73
CA GLY A 345 -56.14 -51.36 2.32
C GLY A 345 -55.44 -50.01 2.14
N GLY A 346 -54.25 -49.85 1.57
CA GLY A 346 -53.30 -50.72 0.89
C GLY A 346 -52.24 -49.80 0.25
N ALA A 347 -51.17 -50.40 -0.27
CA ALA A 347 -50.13 -49.82 -1.14
C ALA A 347 -48.98 -49.02 -0.50
N ALA A 348 -47.83 -49.70 -0.42
CA ALA A 348 -46.49 -49.14 -0.57
C ALA A 348 -46.11 -49.09 -2.07
N PRO A 349 -45.04 -48.36 -2.43
CA PRO A 349 -44.12 -48.89 -3.42
C PRO A 349 -42.64 -48.88 -2.98
N VAL A 350 -41.96 -49.87 -3.54
CA VAL A 350 -40.53 -50.22 -3.53
C VAL A 350 -39.84 -49.56 -4.73
N TYR A 351 -38.53 -49.24 -4.63
CA TYR A 351 -37.52 -49.30 -5.73
C TYR A 351 -36.12 -49.20 -5.09
N GLU A 352 -35.33 -50.30 -4.98
CA GLU A 352 -34.25 -50.75 -5.90
C GLU A 352 -33.31 -49.62 -6.37
N GLY A 353 -32.02 -49.59 -6.00
CA GLY A 353 -30.92 -50.44 -6.50
C GLY A 353 -30.15 -49.65 -7.57
N THR A 354 -28.85 -49.33 -7.46
CA THR A 354 -27.74 -50.25 -7.79
C THR A 354 -26.39 -49.55 -7.52
N LEU A 355 -25.52 -50.23 -6.77
CA LEU A 355 -24.06 -50.05 -6.72
C LEU A 355 -23.41 -50.92 -7.82
N ARG A 356 -22.37 -50.43 -8.50
CA ARG A 356 -21.31 -51.28 -9.06
C ARG A 356 -19.93 -50.61 -9.01
N GLN A 357 -19.07 -51.17 -8.15
CA GLN A 357 -17.63 -51.37 -8.40
C GLN A 357 -17.50 -52.41 -9.56
N ALA A 358 -16.39 -52.71 -10.24
CA ALA A 358 -14.95 -52.62 -9.97
C ALA A 358 -14.16 -52.93 -11.28
N ALA A 359 -12.85 -52.66 -11.22
CA ALA A 359 -11.73 -53.50 -11.70
C ALA A 359 -11.33 -53.60 -13.20
N ALA A 360 -10.08 -53.16 -13.42
CA ALA A 360 -8.94 -53.87 -14.04
C ALA A 360 -9.01 -54.36 -15.51
N ALA A 361 -8.07 -53.88 -16.34
CA ALA A 361 -7.03 -54.72 -16.97
C ALA A 361 -6.10 -53.89 -17.88
N VAL A 362 -4.79 -54.13 -17.74
CA VAL A 362 -3.70 -53.81 -18.68
C VAL A 362 -3.58 -55.00 -19.66
N PRO A 363 -3.24 -54.77 -20.94
CA PRO A 363 -1.96 -55.23 -21.52
C PRO A 363 -1.33 -54.16 -22.46
N GLU A 364 -0.04 -53.84 -22.34
CA GLU A 364 1.13 -54.39 -23.08
C GLU A 364 1.05 -54.45 -24.63
N ARG A 365 1.98 -53.68 -25.23
CA ARG A 365 2.79 -53.88 -26.45
C ARG A 365 2.28 -53.60 -27.89
N ASP A 366 3.29 -53.10 -28.62
CA ASP A 366 3.56 -53.08 -30.07
C ASP A 366 2.77 -52.10 -30.96
N GLN A 367 3.35 -50.91 -31.19
CA GLN A 367 3.92 -50.50 -32.49
C GLN A 367 4.67 -49.17 -32.39
#